data_AF-A0A3C0FYS2-F1
#
_entry.id   AF-A0A3C0FYS2-F1
#
_cell.length_a   1.000
_cell.length_b   1.000
_cell.length_c   1.000
_cell.angle_alpha   90.00
_cell.angle_beta   90.00
_cell.angle_gamma   90.00
#
_symmetry.space_group_name_H-M   'P 1'
#
loop_
_entity.id
_entity.type
_entity.pdbx_description
1 polymer ?
#
loop_
_entity_poly.entity_id
_entity_poly.type
_entity_poly.pdbx_seq_one_letter_code
_entity_poly.pdbx_strand_id
1 'polypeptide(L)' 'KGRAYTDEKYDFTQKGWDVSALSFHKVMQSLYKADAMNEWGSIVALTYMAAQRTFPDYNDMADNKAYLESVARSFG' A
#
# COMPACT_ATOMS: atom_id res chain seq x y z
N LYS A 1 -5.14 4.86 -18.22
CA LYS A 1 -6.28 3.92 -18.05
C LYS A 1 -6.42 3.13 -19.34
N GLY A 2 -6.51 1.79 -19.25
CA GLY A 2 -6.66 0.91 -20.42
C GLY A 2 -5.36 0.31 -20.97
N ARG A 3 -4.29 0.29 -20.19
CA ARG A 3 -3.09 -0.47 -20.56
C ARG A 3 -3.13 -1.82 -19.87
N ALA A 4 -2.66 -2.86 -20.56
CA ALA A 4 -2.49 -4.17 -19.97
C ALA A 4 -1.38 -4.12 -18.92
N TYR A 5 -1.41 -5.05 -17.96
CA TYR A 5 -0.35 -5.22 -16.96
C TYR A 5 1.04 -5.40 -17.57
N THR A 6 1.13 -5.91 -18.80
CA THR A 6 2.40 -6.07 -19.52
C THR A 6 2.88 -4.81 -20.24
N ASP A 7 2.07 -3.74 -20.27
CA ASP A 7 2.37 -2.45 -20.91
C ASP A 7 2.15 -1.29 -19.92
N GLU A 8 2.68 -1.45 -18.69
CA GLU A 8 2.54 -0.40 -17.70
C GLU A 8 3.38 0.83 -18.03
N LYS A 9 2.81 2.00 -17.72
CA LYS A 9 3.59 3.22 -17.65
C LYS A 9 4.21 3.32 -16.27
N TYR A 10 5.52 3.09 -16.15
CA TYR A 10 6.20 3.09 -14.84
C TYR A 10 6.02 4.38 -14.03
N ASP A 11 5.85 5.55 -14.66
CA ASP A 11 5.50 6.79 -13.95
C ASP A 11 4.18 6.67 -13.17
N PHE A 12 3.21 5.94 -13.72
CA PHE A 12 1.91 5.71 -13.08
C PHE A 12 2.02 4.62 -12.02
N THR A 13 2.76 3.56 -12.28
CA THR A 13 3.06 2.51 -11.29
C THR A 13 3.74 3.11 -10.06
N GLN A 14 4.75 3.97 -10.25
CA GLN A 14 5.46 4.64 -9.16
C GLN A 14 4.52 5.53 -8.34
N LYS A 15 3.64 6.30 -9.00
CA LYS A 15 2.61 7.10 -8.31
C LYS A 15 1.58 6.23 -7.58
N GLY A 16 1.15 5.14 -8.22
CA GLY A 16 0.20 4.18 -7.65
C GLY A 16 0.75 3.57 -6.38
N TRP A 17 1.99 3.12 -6.41
CA TRP A 17 2.72 2.60 -5.26
C TRP A 17 2.94 3.65 -4.15
N ASP A 18 3.39 4.85 -4.52
CA ASP A 18 3.64 5.92 -3.56
C ASP A 18 2.38 6.31 -2.79
N VAL A 19 1.26 6.48 -3.50
CA VAL A 19 -0.01 6.90 -2.90
C VAL A 19 -0.73 5.75 -2.21
N SER A 20 -0.72 4.54 -2.77
CA SER A 20 -1.60 3.46 -2.31
C SER A 20 -0.97 2.57 -1.23
N ALA A 21 0.35 2.67 -1.02
CA ALA A 21 1.07 1.79 -0.11
C ALA A 21 2.22 2.48 0.65
N LEU A 22 3.15 3.17 -0.03
CA LEU A 22 4.26 3.86 0.65
C LEU A 22 3.78 5.00 1.56
N SER A 23 2.69 5.67 1.19
CA SER A 23 2.04 6.69 2.01
C SER A 23 1.72 6.18 3.43
N PHE A 24 1.28 4.93 3.56
CA PHE A 24 1.01 4.32 4.86
C PHE A 24 2.28 4.20 5.70
N HIS A 25 3.38 3.69 5.12
CA HIS A 25 4.68 3.65 5.78
C HIS A 25 5.13 5.05 6.24
N LYS A 26 4.98 6.07 5.39
CA LYS A 26 5.36 7.46 5.73
C LYS A 26 4.57 7.97 6.92
N VAL A 27 3.27 7.70 7.00
CA VAL A 27 2.42 8.08 8.16
C VAL A 27 2.86 7.34 9.41
N MET A 28 3.05 6.02 9.34
CA MET A 28 3.52 5.21 10.48
C MET A 28 4.86 5.73 11.03
N GLN A 29 5.81 6.03 10.14
CA GLN A 29 7.11 6.58 10.52
C GLN A 29 6.99 7.96 11.20
N SER A 30 6.11 8.83 10.70
CA SER A 30 5.87 10.15 11.30
C SER A 30 5.25 10.03 12.69
N LEU A 31 4.26 9.15 12.86
CA LEU A 31 3.64 8.89 14.16
C LEU A 31 4.65 8.35 15.18
N TYR A 32 5.50 7.41 14.76
CA TYR A 32 6.55 6.84 15.60
C TYR A 32 7.58 7.89 16.05
N LYS A 33 8.04 8.73 15.12
CA LYS A 33 9.02 9.80 15.43
C LYS A 33 8.45 10.90 16.32
N ALA A 34 7.13 11.12 16.27
CA ALA A 34 6.45 12.14 17.04
C ALA A 34 5.91 11.61 18.39
N ASP A 35 6.11 10.33 18.71
CA ASP A 35 5.50 9.66 19.87
C ASP A 35 3.98 9.91 19.95
N ALA A 36 3.33 9.92 18.77
CA ALA A 36 1.96 10.41 18.62
C ALA A 36 0.90 9.31 18.79
N MET A 37 1.28 8.15 19.33
CA MET A 37 0.40 7.00 19.53
C MET A 37 0.24 6.72 21.03
N ASN A 38 -1.00 6.71 21.49
CA ASN A 38 -1.31 6.29 22.86
C ASN A 38 -1.01 4.79 23.04
N GLU A 39 -0.77 4.39 24.29
CA GLU A 39 -0.73 2.97 24.67
C GLU A 39 -2.06 2.30 24.23
N TRP A 40 -1.98 1.13 23.60
CA TRP A 40 -3.12 0.41 23.00
C TRP A 40 -3.80 1.10 21.81
N GLY A 41 -3.16 2.13 21.22
CA GLY A 41 -3.62 2.72 19.97
C GLY A 41 -3.62 1.71 18.82
N SER A 42 -4.62 1.80 17.94
CA SER A 42 -4.78 0.90 16.80
C SER A 42 -4.76 1.69 15.49
N ILE A 43 -3.99 1.22 14.51
CA ILE A 43 -3.92 1.80 13.17
C ILE A 43 -4.45 0.78 12.18
N VAL A 44 -5.39 1.19 11.32
CA VAL A 44 -6.05 0.32 10.34
C VAL A 44 -5.87 0.89 8.94
N ALA A 45 -5.51 0.04 7.99
CA ALA A 45 -5.42 0.37 6.58
C ALA A 45 -6.35 -0.52 5.74
N LEU A 46 -6.99 0.06 4.73
CA LEU A 46 -7.91 -0.68 3.84
C LEU A 46 -7.15 -1.32 2.68
N THR A 47 -7.18 -2.66 2.65
CA THR A 47 -6.63 -3.50 1.58
C THR A 47 -7.74 -4.11 0.71
N TYR A 48 -7.36 -4.85 -0.33
CA TYR A 48 -8.26 -5.61 -1.19
C TYR A 48 -7.72 -7.01 -1.42
N MET A 49 -8.63 -7.99 -1.57
CA MET A 49 -8.27 -9.41 -1.76
C MET A 49 -7.34 -9.68 -2.94
N ALA A 50 -7.24 -8.75 -3.90
CA ALA A 50 -6.28 -8.85 -4.99
C ALA A 50 -4.80 -8.89 -4.54
N ALA A 51 -4.50 -8.47 -3.30
CA ALA A 51 -3.18 -8.60 -2.70
C ALA A 51 -2.68 -10.05 -2.61
N GLN A 52 -3.61 -11.01 -2.53
CA GLN A 52 -3.31 -12.42 -2.27
C GLN A 52 -3.71 -13.33 -3.44
N ARG A 53 -4.66 -12.90 -4.26
CA ARG A 53 -5.12 -13.63 -5.44
C ARG A 53 -5.21 -12.69 -6.63
N THR A 54 -4.52 -13.02 -7.73
CA THR A 54 -4.51 -12.17 -8.93
C THR A 54 -5.90 -12.04 -9.54
N PHE A 55 -6.32 -10.80 -9.81
CA PHE A 55 -7.51 -10.48 -10.59
C PHE A 55 -7.07 -9.77 -11.88
N PRO A 56 -7.49 -10.26 -13.07
CA PRO A 56 -7.00 -9.75 -14.37
C PRO A 56 -7.17 -8.24 -14.56
N ASP A 57 -8.23 -7.66 -13.98
CA ASP A 57 -8.56 -6.24 -14.13
C ASP A 57 -8.06 -5.36 -12.97
N TYR A 58 -7.33 -5.94 -12.00
CA TYR A 58 -6.84 -5.23 -10.81
C TYR A 58 -5.32 -4.93 -10.83
N ASN A 59 -4.66 -5.18 -11.97
CA ASN A 59 -3.37 -4.60 -12.43
C ASN A 59 -2.29 -4.35 -11.33
N ASP A 60 -1.47 -3.31 -11.46
CA ASP A 60 -0.49 -2.83 -10.45
C ASP A 60 -1.08 -2.56 -9.06
N MET A 61 -2.39 -2.30 -8.97
CA MET A 61 -3.03 -2.07 -7.68
C MET A 61 -3.00 -3.31 -6.78
N ALA A 62 -2.99 -4.53 -7.36
CA ALA A 62 -2.82 -5.77 -6.61
C ALA A 62 -1.48 -5.80 -5.85
N ASP A 63 -0.38 -5.43 -6.52
CA ASP A 63 0.96 -5.39 -5.93
C ASP A 63 1.06 -4.31 -4.85
N ASN A 64 0.42 -3.15 -5.07
CA ASN A 64 0.37 -2.08 -4.09
C ASN A 64 -0.35 -2.53 -2.81
N LYS A 65 -1.43 -3.31 -2.92
CA LYS A 65 -2.13 -3.85 -1.75
C LYS A 65 -1.33 -4.93 -1.02
N ALA A 66 -0.58 -5.76 -1.74
CA ALA A 66 0.36 -6.68 -1.12
C ALA A 66 1.47 -5.95 -0.33
N TYR A 67 2.02 -4.86 -0.88
CA TYR A 67 3.00 -4.04 -0.17
C TYR A 67 2.39 -3.35 1.05
N LEU A 68 1.15 -2.83 0.95
CA LEU A 68 0.45 -2.24 2.09
C LEU A 68 0.28 -3.24 3.25
N GLU A 69 -0.14 -4.48 2.95
CA GLU A 69 -0.23 -5.56 3.95
C GLU A 69 1.14 -5.93 4.53
N SER A 70 2.21 -5.85 3.73
CA SER A 70 3.58 -6.03 4.23
C SER A 70 3.97 -4.93 5.22
N VAL A 71 3.72 -3.65 4.88
CA VAL A 71 4.04 -2.52 5.77
C VAL A 71 3.32 -2.64 7.10
N ALA A 72 2.03 -3.02 7.09
CA ALA A 72 1.26 -3.23 8.31
C ALA A 72 1.88 -4.31 9.23
N ARG A 73 2.39 -5.41 8.66
CA ARG A 73 3.05 -6.49 9.42
C ARG A 73 4.47 -6.14 9.88
N SER A 74 5.17 -5.26 9.17
CA SER A 74 6.53 -4.87 9.54
C SER A 74 6.56 -3.79 10.61
N PHE A 75 5.53 -2.95 10.69
CA PHE A 75 5.41 -1.92 11.73
C PHE A 75 4.63 -2.34 12.97
N GLY A 76 3.61 -3.18 12.82
CA GLY A 76 2.81 -3.70 13.93
C GLY A 76 3.49 -4.88 14.60
#